data_AF-A0A4P8S5P5-F1
#
_entry.id   AF-A0A4P8S5P5-F1
#
_cell.length_a   1.000
_cell.length_b   1.000
_cell.length_c   1.000
_cell.angle_alpha   90.00
_cell.angle_beta   90.00
_cell.angle_gamma   90.00
#
_symmetry.space_group_name_H-M   'P 1'
#
loop_
_entity.id
_entity.type
_entity.pdbx_description
1 polymer ?
#
loop_
_entity_poly.entity_id
_entity_poly.type
_entity_poly.pdbx_seq_one_letter_code
_entity_poly.pdbx_strand_id
1 'polypeptide(L)'
;MNEMADFNQQKLQKVVERYLAYLILQEEILKPLEKHNTTNKNIIPIIGNRVGKNSNNVHRNINKLEVYSAVGLLRYWCVLIELWEEFQAPVDAKPSLDALVDKYKDGLDFLNQISIENQLDILVEVHLTFCSRLVKFYNESKNKRVLKSEELEVIQQIANQPLVKEALINDHEHHKKLLRERLKQK
;
A
#
# COMPACT_ATOMS: atom_id res chain seq x y z
N MET A 1 32.82 13.77 -13.50
CA MET A 1 31.63 14.62 -13.35
C MET A 1 30.50 13.95 -14.12
N ASN A 2 29.42 13.41 -13.56
CA ASN A 2 28.84 13.40 -12.21
C ASN A 2 28.59 11.94 -11.81
N GLU A 3 29.11 11.51 -10.66
CA GLU A 3 28.63 10.32 -9.95
C GLU A 3 27.31 10.67 -9.24
N MET A 4 26.24 10.92 -10.00
CA MET A 4 24.90 10.81 -9.43
C MET A 4 24.62 9.31 -9.36
N ALA A 5 24.58 8.78 -8.13
CA ALA A 5 24.24 7.40 -7.85
C ALA A 5 23.07 6.95 -8.74
N ASP A 6 23.33 5.98 -9.61
CA ASP A 6 22.38 5.50 -10.61
C ASP A 6 21.07 5.13 -9.92
N PHE A 7 20.02 5.90 -10.17
CA PHE A 7 18.73 5.67 -9.56
C PHE A 7 18.17 4.37 -10.11
N ASN A 8 18.17 3.30 -9.31
CA ASN A 8 17.74 2.01 -9.79
C ASN A 8 16.21 1.95 -9.89
N GLN A 9 15.69 2.29 -11.07
CA GLN A 9 14.26 2.28 -11.41
C GLN A 9 13.60 0.94 -11.10
N GLN A 10 14.29 -0.18 -11.30
CA GLN A 10 13.75 -1.51 -10.97
C GLN A 10 13.48 -1.66 -9.46
N LYS A 11 14.32 -1.04 -8.61
CA LYS A 11 14.10 -1.02 -7.16
C LYS A 11 12.91 -0.13 -6.81
N LEU A 12 12.77 1.04 -7.44
CA LEU A 12 11.60 1.89 -7.26
C LEU A 12 10.31 1.18 -7.65
N GLN A 13 10.29 0.57 -8.83
CA GLN A 13 9.15 -0.20 -9.31
C GLN A 13 8.74 -1.26 -8.28
N LYS A 14 9.70 -2.06 -7.79
CA LYS A 14 9.43 -3.06 -6.75
C LYS A 14 8.84 -2.45 -5.49
N VAL A 15 9.38 -1.33 -5.00
CA VAL A 15 8.87 -0.64 -3.80
C VAL A 15 7.43 -0.17 -3.99
N VAL A 16 7.09 0.31 -5.18
CA VAL A 16 5.74 0.81 -5.50
C VAL A 16 4.76 -0.34 -5.66
N GLU A 17 5.10 -1.38 -6.43
CA GLU A 17 4.30 -2.60 -6.57
C GLU A 17 4.01 -3.21 -5.19
N ARG A 18 5.04 -3.22 -4.35
CA ARG A 18 5.01 -3.66 -2.96
C ARG A 18 4.01 -2.84 -2.13
N TYR A 19 4.07 -1.53 -2.24
CA TYR A 19 3.12 -0.66 -1.55
C TYR A 19 1.68 -0.86 -2.02
N LEU A 20 1.43 -0.91 -3.33
CA LEU A 20 0.07 -1.08 -3.87
C LEU A 20 -0.53 -2.43 -3.50
N ALA A 21 0.25 -3.51 -3.61
CA ALA A 21 -0.19 -4.84 -3.19
C ALA A 21 -0.52 -4.91 -1.70
N TYR A 22 0.21 -4.19 -0.84
CA TYR A 22 -0.17 -4.06 0.58
C TYR A 22 -1.54 -3.43 0.73
N LEU A 23 -1.76 -2.29 0.07
CA LEU A 23 -3.03 -1.56 0.17
C LEU A 23 -4.18 -2.44 -0.32
N ILE A 24 -4.05 -3.08 -1.47
CA ILE A 24 -5.09 -3.97 -2.02
C ILE A 24 -5.39 -5.10 -1.03
N LEU A 25 -4.36 -5.77 -0.51
CA LEU A 25 -4.56 -6.88 0.42
C LEU A 25 -5.20 -6.43 1.74
N GLN A 26 -4.72 -5.34 2.36
CA GLN A 26 -5.23 -4.90 3.65
C GLN A 26 -6.57 -4.20 3.54
N GLU A 27 -6.64 -3.19 2.69
CA GLU A 27 -7.75 -2.24 2.65
C GLU A 27 -8.94 -2.75 1.85
N GLU A 28 -8.69 -3.57 0.82
CA GLU A 28 -9.73 -3.97 -0.14
C GLU A 28 -10.12 -5.44 -0.01
N ILE A 29 -9.28 -6.28 0.61
CA ILE A 29 -9.56 -7.70 0.82
C ILE A 29 -9.85 -7.98 2.29
N LEU A 30 -8.87 -7.75 3.18
CA LEU A 30 -8.98 -8.19 4.56
C LEU A 30 -9.96 -7.35 5.37
N LYS A 31 -9.85 -6.02 5.36
CA LYS A 31 -10.76 -5.15 6.11
C LYS A 31 -12.23 -5.33 5.72
N PRO A 32 -12.61 -5.45 4.43
CA PRO A 32 -13.99 -5.72 4.07
C PRO A 32 -14.46 -7.07 4.62
N LEU A 33 -13.66 -8.13 4.51
CA LEU A 33 -14.03 -9.44 5.06
C LEU A 33 -14.17 -9.43 6.59
N GLU A 34 -13.30 -8.72 7.30
CA GLU A 34 -13.42 -8.52 8.76
C GLU A 34 -14.70 -7.78 9.14
N LYS A 35 -15.10 -6.79 8.34
CA LYS A 35 -16.35 -6.03 8.57
C LYS A 35 -17.60 -6.88 8.34
N HIS A 36 -17.59 -7.74 7.34
CA HIS A 36 -18.74 -8.57 6.97
C HIS A 36 -18.85 -9.87 7.78
N ASN A 37 -17.77 -10.35 8.38
CA ASN A 37 -17.78 -11.54 9.21
C ASN A 37 -18.25 -11.23 10.64
N THR A 38 -19.57 -11.17 10.83
CA THR A 38 -20.20 -10.86 12.13
C THR A 38 -20.12 -12.00 13.15
N THR A 39 -19.87 -13.23 12.71
CA THR A 39 -19.92 -14.45 13.55
C THR A 39 -18.55 -15.00 13.93
N ASN A 40 -17.49 -14.71 13.18
CA ASN A 40 -16.14 -15.18 13.45
C ASN A 40 -15.17 -13.99 13.44
N LYS A 41 -14.79 -13.48 14.61
CA LYS A 41 -13.89 -12.31 14.74
C LYS A 41 -12.51 -12.50 14.09
N ASN A 42 -12.17 -13.72 13.67
CA ASN A 42 -10.91 -14.01 13.00
C ASN A 42 -11.17 -14.67 11.64
N ILE A 43 -11.10 -13.87 10.58
CA ILE A 43 -11.25 -14.32 9.19
C ILE A 43 -10.02 -15.10 8.69
N ILE A 44 -8.87 -14.93 9.34
CA ILE A 44 -7.57 -15.44 8.87
C ILE A 44 -7.52 -16.98 8.72
N PRO A 45 -8.07 -17.80 9.64
CA PRO A 45 -8.13 -19.25 9.44
C PRO A 45 -8.97 -19.65 8.22
N ILE A 46 -10.08 -18.96 7.97
CA ILE A 46 -10.98 -19.23 6.83
C ILE A 46 -10.24 -18.94 5.52
N ILE A 47 -9.61 -17.77 5.45
CA ILE A 47 -8.78 -17.39 4.30
C ILE A 47 -7.65 -18.39 4.10
N GLY A 48 -6.96 -18.76 5.19
CA GLY A 48 -5.89 -19.73 5.18
C GLY A 48 -6.29 -21.04 4.51
N ASN A 49 -7.40 -21.62 4.94
CA ASN A 49 -7.91 -22.86 4.35
C ASN A 49 -8.14 -22.74 2.85
N ARG A 50 -8.72 -21.62 2.37
CA ARG A 50 -9.03 -21.43 0.94
C ARG A 50 -7.81 -21.15 0.08
N VAL A 51 -6.82 -20.41 0.60
CA VAL A 51 -5.57 -20.16 -0.12
C VAL A 51 -4.55 -21.30 0.03
N GLY A 52 -4.91 -22.40 0.71
CA GLY A 52 -4.06 -23.57 0.95
C GLY A 52 -2.88 -23.29 1.89
N LYS A 53 -3.05 -22.39 2.87
CA LYS A 53 -2.01 -21.99 3.83
C LYS A 53 -2.54 -22.01 5.26
N ASN A 54 -1.70 -22.37 6.23
CA ASN A 54 -2.07 -22.18 7.64
C ASN A 54 -2.13 -20.68 8.04
N SER A 55 -2.79 -20.37 9.15
CA SER A 55 -2.96 -18.99 9.65
C SER A 55 -1.64 -18.25 9.85
N ASN A 56 -0.59 -18.95 10.34
CA ASN A 56 0.73 -18.35 10.54
C ASN A 56 1.36 -17.90 9.21
N ASN A 57 1.20 -18.70 8.15
CA ASN A 57 1.64 -18.35 6.81
C ASN A 57 0.83 -17.19 6.24
N VAL A 58 -0.47 -17.11 6.51
CA VAL A 58 -1.29 -15.95 6.10
C VAL A 58 -0.82 -14.68 6.81
N HIS A 59 -0.64 -14.71 8.13
CA HIS A 59 -0.08 -13.59 8.89
C HIS A 59 1.32 -13.21 8.41
N ARG A 60 2.17 -14.19 8.10
CA ARG A 60 3.51 -13.93 7.53
C ARG A 60 3.40 -13.27 6.16
N ASN A 61 2.53 -13.77 5.28
CA ASN A 61 2.34 -13.15 3.97
C ASN A 61 1.78 -11.74 4.08
N ILE A 62 0.94 -11.46 5.08
CA ILE A 62 0.39 -10.12 5.33
C ILE A 62 1.49 -9.19 5.87
N ASN A 63 2.24 -9.64 6.88
CA ASN A 63 3.18 -8.79 7.60
C ASN A 63 4.52 -8.63 6.88
N LYS A 64 5.04 -9.71 6.29
CA LYS A 64 6.22 -9.70 5.41
C LYS A 64 5.85 -9.48 3.96
N LEU A 65 4.54 -9.46 3.72
CA LEU A 65 3.97 -8.84 2.56
C LEU A 65 4.24 -9.71 1.30
N GLU A 66 4.69 -10.97 1.49
CA GLU A 66 5.01 -12.02 0.51
C GLU A 66 3.90 -12.38 -0.52
N VAL A 67 2.73 -11.72 -0.47
CA VAL A 67 1.63 -11.81 -1.45
C VAL A 67 1.93 -11.04 -2.76
N TYR A 68 3.10 -10.41 -2.91
CA TYR A 68 3.45 -9.57 -4.07
C TYR A 68 3.43 -10.19 -5.45
N SER A 69 3.24 -11.50 -5.57
CA SER A 69 2.98 -12.07 -6.89
C SER A 69 1.55 -11.76 -7.32
N ALA A 70 1.35 -11.44 -8.59
CA ALA A 70 0.01 -11.28 -9.17
C ALA A 70 -0.87 -12.50 -8.88
N VAL A 71 -0.31 -13.71 -8.96
CA VAL A 71 -0.99 -14.96 -8.61
C VAL A 71 -1.42 -14.99 -7.13
N GLY A 72 -0.58 -14.48 -6.23
CA GLY A 72 -0.90 -14.34 -4.81
C GLY A 72 -2.11 -13.45 -4.61
N LEU A 73 -2.06 -12.22 -5.14
CA LEU A 73 -3.18 -11.27 -5.05
C LEU A 73 -4.47 -11.84 -5.64
N LEU A 74 -4.42 -12.49 -6.80
CA LEU A 74 -5.58 -13.12 -7.42
C LEU A 74 -6.20 -14.21 -6.53
N ARG A 75 -5.38 -15.04 -5.86
CA ARG A 75 -5.90 -16.05 -4.92
C ARG A 75 -6.66 -15.41 -3.76
N TYR A 76 -6.13 -14.33 -3.18
CA TYR A 76 -6.81 -13.61 -2.11
C TYR A 76 -8.07 -12.89 -2.61
N TRP A 77 -8.05 -12.38 -3.84
CA TRP A 77 -9.22 -11.75 -4.47
C TRP A 77 -10.35 -12.76 -4.72
N CYS A 78 -10.04 -13.97 -5.22
CA CYS A 78 -11.03 -15.04 -5.37
C CYS A 78 -11.69 -15.35 -4.03
N VAL A 79 -10.89 -15.50 -2.97
CA VAL A 79 -11.40 -15.75 -1.61
C VAL A 79 -12.31 -14.63 -1.12
N LEU A 80 -11.98 -13.37 -1.41
CA LEU A 80 -12.87 -12.25 -1.10
C LEU A 80 -14.23 -12.41 -1.76
N ILE A 81 -14.27 -12.70 -3.07
CA ILE A 81 -15.54 -12.84 -3.80
C ILE A 81 -16.37 -14.01 -3.28
N GLU A 82 -15.76 -15.18 -3.06
CA GLU A 82 -16.48 -16.36 -2.56
C GLU A 82 -17.07 -16.10 -1.16
N LEU A 83 -16.28 -15.50 -0.26
CA LEU A 83 -16.76 -15.18 1.08
C LEU A 83 -17.80 -14.06 1.07
N TRP A 84 -17.69 -13.10 0.15
CA TRP A 84 -18.69 -12.06 -0.04
C TRP A 84 -20.06 -12.64 -0.38
N GLU A 85 -20.08 -13.61 -1.30
CA GLU A 85 -21.28 -14.31 -1.73
C GLU A 85 -21.85 -15.18 -0.60
N GLU A 86 -21.00 -15.89 0.14
CA GLU A 86 -21.42 -16.69 1.30
C GLU A 86 -22.01 -15.86 2.44
N PHE A 87 -21.48 -14.66 2.68
CA PHE A 87 -21.99 -13.73 3.68
C PHE A 87 -23.27 -13.01 3.24
N GLN A 88 -23.76 -13.28 2.02
CA GLN A 88 -24.93 -12.63 1.44
C GLN A 88 -24.82 -11.11 1.48
N ALA A 89 -23.60 -10.59 1.31
CA ALA A 89 -23.37 -9.16 1.31
C ALA A 89 -24.04 -8.51 0.09
N PRO A 90 -24.45 -7.22 0.18
CA PRO A 90 -25.18 -6.55 -0.90
C PRO A 90 -24.42 -6.59 -2.23
N VAL A 91 -25.16 -6.83 -3.32
CA VAL A 91 -24.59 -6.99 -4.68
C VAL A 91 -23.98 -5.68 -5.20
N ASP A 92 -24.60 -4.56 -4.87
CA ASP A 92 -24.12 -3.20 -5.17
C ASP A 92 -22.82 -2.85 -4.44
N ALA A 93 -22.52 -3.56 -3.35
CA ALA A 93 -21.27 -3.43 -2.61
C ALA A 93 -20.20 -4.45 -3.05
N LYS A 94 -20.47 -5.30 -4.05
CA LYS A 94 -19.51 -6.32 -4.50
C LYS A 94 -18.22 -5.66 -4.99
N PRO A 95 -17.04 -6.16 -4.55
CA PRO A 95 -15.75 -5.64 -5.01
C PRO A 95 -15.65 -5.67 -6.55
N SER A 96 -15.34 -4.52 -7.15
CA SER A 96 -15.18 -4.34 -8.60
C SER A 96 -13.72 -4.05 -8.94
N LEU A 97 -13.21 -4.72 -9.99
CA LEU A 97 -11.86 -4.46 -10.50
C LEU A 97 -11.75 -3.05 -11.11
N ASP A 98 -12.78 -2.57 -11.80
CA ASP A 98 -12.77 -1.22 -12.38
C ASP A 98 -12.69 -0.16 -11.28
N ALA A 99 -13.50 -0.31 -10.22
CA ALA A 99 -13.45 0.58 -9.06
C ALA A 99 -12.09 0.52 -8.34
N LEU A 100 -11.45 -0.65 -8.32
CA LEU A 100 -10.12 -0.83 -7.75
C LEU A 100 -9.04 -0.10 -8.57
N VAL A 101 -9.10 -0.25 -9.90
CA VAL A 101 -8.17 0.42 -10.84
C VAL A 101 -8.32 1.93 -10.71
N ASP A 102 -9.54 2.45 -10.70
CA ASP A 102 -9.80 3.89 -10.53
C ASP A 102 -9.27 4.41 -9.19
N LYS A 103 -9.50 3.66 -8.09
CA LYS A 103 -9.04 4.04 -6.75
C LYS A 103 -7.52 4.13 -6.62
N TYR A 104 -6.78 3.28 -7.32
CA TYR A 104 -5.31 3.23 -7.28
C TYR A 104 -4.63 3.80 -8.53
N LYS A 105 -5.38 4.50 -9.38
CA LYS A 105 -4.92 5.03 -10.67
C LYS A 105 -3.63 5.84 -10.57
N ASP A 106 -3.52 6.73 -9.58
CA ASP A 106 -2.32 7.56 -9.38
C ASP A 106 -1.04 6.71 -9.17
N GLY A 107 -1.14 5.61 -8.41
CA GLY A 107 -0.01 4.70 -8.22
C GLY A 107 0.31 3.84 -9.45
N LEU A 108 -0.70 3.48 -10.24
CA LEU A 108 -0.52 2.76 -11.51
C LEU A 108 0.12 3.67 -12.58
N ASP A 109 -0.33 4.92 -12.66
CA ASP A 109 0.23 5.92 -13.56
C ASP A 109 1.71 6.21 -13.17
N PHE A 110 2.02 6.28 -11.88
CA PHE A 110 3.41 6.37 -11.39
C PHE A 110 4.25 5.16 -11.82
N LEU A 111 3.74 3.93 -11.67
CA LEU A 111 4.43 2.71 -12.13
C LEU A 111 4.73 2.75 -13.62
N ASN A 112 3.74 3.12 -14.44
CA ASN A 112 3.91 3.22 -15.89
C ASN A 112 5.00 4.22 -16.27
N GLN A 113 5.09 5.35 -15.56
CA GLN A 113 6.11 6.37 -15.83
C GLN A 113 7.52 5.97 -15.37
N ILE A 114 7.66 5.15 -14.33
CA ILE A 114 8.96 4.58 -13.96
C ILE A 114 9.51 3.72 -15.11
N SER A 115 8.65 2.95 -15.77
CA SER A 115 9.03 2.07 -16.88
C SER A 115 9.44 2.81 -18.16
N ILE A 116 9.18 4.11 -18.27
CA ILE A 116 9.52 4.96 -19.44
C ILE A 116 10.81 5.76 -19.16
N GLU A 117 11.60 5.36 -18.16
CA GLU A 117 12.91 5.93 -17.80
C GLU A 117 12.90 7.40 -17.36
N ASN A 118 11.79 7.90 -16.79
CA ASN A 118 11.76 9.26 -16.24
C ASN A 118 12.75 9.43 -15.06
N GLN A 119 13.35 10.62 -14.96
CA GLN A 119 14.19 11.00 -13.82
C GLN A 119 13.35 11.14 -12.54
N LEU A 120 13.94 10.82 -11.38
CA LEU A 120 13.22 10.75 -10.10
C LEU A 120 12.61 12.10 -9.69
N ASP A 121 13.30 13.19 -9.94
CA ASP A 121 12.82 14.55 -9.67
C ASP A 121 11.54 14.86 -10.45
N ILE A 122 11.51 14.53 -11.75
CA ILE A 122 10.32 14.69 -12.61
C ILE A 122 9.17 13.81 -12.09
N LEU A 123 9.44 12.54 -11.78
CA LEU A 123 8.45 11.62 -11.22
C LEU A 123 7.85 12.16 -9.91
N VAL A 124 8.69 12.74 -9.05
CA VAL A 124 8.26 13.33 -7.77
C VAL A 124 7.46 14.59 -7.97
N GLU A 125 7.81 15.45 -8.92
CA GLU A 125 7.04 16.65 -9.23
C GLU A 125 5.63 16.30 -9.72
N VAL A 126 5.52 15.36 -10.67
CA VAL A 126 4.24 14.96 -11.27
C VAL A 126 3.37 14.20 -10.27
N HIS A 127 3.97 13.34 -9.43
CA HIS A 127 3.24 12.46 -8.50
C HIS A 127 3.56 12.76 -7.04
N LEU A 128 3.69 14.04 -6.68
CA LEU A 128 4.11 14.47 -5.34
C LEU A 128 3.23 13.86 -4.23
N THR A 129 1.91 13.89 -4.40
CA THR A 129 0.96 13.35 -3.41
C THR A 129 1.16 11.85 -3.19
N PHE A 130 1.38 11.09 -4.27
CA PHE A 130 1.68 9.66 -4.18
C PHE A 130 3.00 9.41 -3.46
N CYS A 131 4.06 10.12 -3.86
CA CYS A 131 5.40 10.00 -3.29
C CYS A 131 5.41 10.31 -1.78
N SER A 132 4.72 11.37 -1.35
CA SER A 132 4.58 11.71 0.07
C SER A 132 3.85 10.62 0.85
N ARG A 133 2.77 10.05 0.29
CA ARG A 133 2.05 8.93 0.92
C ARG A 133 2.91 7.67 1.03
N LEU A 134 3.64 7.33 -0.03
CA LEU A 134 4.55 6.19 -0.08
C LEU A 134 5.64 6.32 0.99
N VAL A 135 6.30 7.47 1.06
CA VAL A 135 7.33 7.76 2.06
C VAL A 135 6.76 7.74 3.47
N LYS A 136 5.59 8.34 3.70
CA LYS A 136 4.91 8.32 5.01
C LYS A 136 4.61 6.89 5.44
N PHE A 137 4.04 6.08 4.54
CA PHE A 137 3.73 4.68 4.78
C PHE A 137 4.96 3.90 5.26
N TYR A 138 6.06 3.98 4.52
CA TYR A 138 7.29 3.28 4.90
C TYR A 138 8.05 3.97 6.03
N ASN A 139 7.75 5.22 6.38
CA ASN A 139 8.32 5.85 7.56
C ASN A 139 7.72 5.38 8.89
N GLU A 140 6.53 4.76 8.85
CA GLU A 140 5.96 4.09 10.01
C GLU A 140 6.80 2.86 10.41
N SER A 141 7.21 2.78 11.68
CA SER A 141 8.17 1.78 12.19
C SER A 141 7.76 0.32 11.94
N LYS A 142 6.46 0.03 11.89
CA LYS A 142 5.89 -1.27 11.57
C LYS A 142 6.12 -1.69 10.10
N ASN A 143 6.16 -0.73 9.18
CA ASN A 143 6.26 -0.98 7.74
C ASN A 143 7.71 -0.96 7.24
N LYS A 144 8.63 -0.27 7.94
CA LYS A 144 10.08 -0.28 7.63
C LYS A 144 10.68 -1.68 7.58
N ARG A 145 10.21 -2.57 8.47
CA ARG A 145 10.75 -3.93 8.63
C ARG A 145 10.49 -4.86 7.45
N VAL A 146 9.68 -4.40 6.49
CA VAL A 146 9.24 -5.17 5.34
C VAL A 146 10.12 -4.93 4.11
N LEU A 147 10.91 -3.86 4.13
CA LEU A 147 11.83 -3.50 3.06
C LEU A 147 13.22 -4.07 3.30
N LYS A 148 13.89 -4.45 2.22
CA LYS A 148 15.33 -4.72 2.20
C LYS A 148 16.10 -3.40 2.33
N SER A 149 17.38 -3.46 2.72
CA SER A 149 18.25 -2.28 2.84
C SER A 149 18.24 -1.42 1.57
N GLU A 150 18.34 -2.05 0.41
CA GLU A 150 18.34 -1.37 -0.89
C GLU A 150 17.01 -0.69 -1.24
N GLU A 151 15.88 -1.19 -0.74
CA GLU A 151 14.56 -0.59 -0.92
C GLU A 151 14.35 0.59 0.04
N LEU A 152 14.93 0.51 1.24
CA LEU A 152 14.97 1.62 2.19
C LEU A 152 15.77 2.80 1.65
N GLU A 153 16.87 2.54 0.93
CA GLU A 153 17.65 3.58 0.25
C GLU A 153 16.80 4.34 -0.77
N VAL A 154 16.00 3.64 -1.58
CA VAL A 154 15.08 4.27 -2.54
C VAL A 154 14.06 5.14 -1.83
N ILE A 155 13.42 4.63 -0.76
CA ILE A 155 12.50 5.43 0.04
C ILE A 155 13.19 6.67 0.62
N GLN A 156 14.43 6.53 1.08
CA GLN A 156 15.19 7.65 1.62
C GLN A 156 15.57 8.68 0.54
N GLN A 157 15.85 8.24 -0.68
CA GLN A 157 16.08 9.14 -1.83
C GLN A 157 14.83 9.94 -2.15
N ILE A 158 13.66 9.31 -2.24
CA ILE A 158 12.37 10.01 -2.43
C ILE A 158 12.11 10.98 -1.26
N ALA A 159 12.29 10.51 -0.02
CA ALA A 159 12.12 11.33 1.18
C ALA A 159 13.08 12.52 1.26
N ASN A 160 14.21 12.45 0.55
CA ASN A 160 15.19 13.52 0.52
C ASN A 160 14.91 14.60 -0.52
N GLN A 161 14.00 14.35 -1.47
CA GLN A 161 13.58 15.33 -2.46
C GLN A 161 12.95 16.55 -1.78
N PRO A 162 13.31 17.80 -2.16
CA PRO A 162 12.83 19.01 -1.51
C PRO A 162 11.31 19.10 -1.42
N LEU A 163 10.61 18.82 -2.53
CA LEU A 163 9.16 18.87 -2.60
C LEU A 163 8.50 17.88 -1.62
N VAL A 164 9.06 16.67 -1.51
CA VAL A 164 8.54 15.62 -0.60
C VAL A 164 8.77 16.03 0.86
N LYS A 165 9.95 16.56 1.19
CA LYS A 165 10.25 17.06 2.55
C LYS A 165 9.25 18.12 2.97
N GLU A 166 9.03 19.11 2.11
CA GLU A 166 8.09 20.20 2.37
C GLU A 166 6.66 19.68 2.56
N ALA A 167 6.19 18.80 1.68
CA ALA A 167 4.87 18.19 1.79
C ALA A 167 4.68 17.41 3.12
N LEU A 168 5.71 16.67 3.57
CA LEU A 168 5.66 15.93 4.83
C LEU A 168 5.65 16.85 6.07
N ILE A 169 6.38 17.99 6.02
CA ILE A 169 6.38 18.99 7.11
C ILE A 169 5.01 19.66 7.21
N ASN A 170 4.46 20.09 6.08
CA ASN A 170 3.17 20.79 6.03
C ASN A 170 2.03 19.91 6.56
N ASP A 171 2.02 18.61 6.23
CA ASP A 171 1.05 17.64 6.75
C ASP A 171 1.17 17.46 8.28
N HIS A 172 2.41 17.42 8.80
CA HIS A 172 2.66 17.28 10.24
C HIS A 172 2.19 18.50 11.03
N GLU A 173 2.46 19.70 10.53
CA GLU A 173 2.02 20.95 11.16
C GLU A 173 0.49 21.11 11.10
N HIS A 174 -0.13 20.69 10.00
CA HIS A 174 -1.59 20.63 9.90
C HIS A 174 -2.19 19.67 10.95
N HIS A 175 -1.61 18.48 11.12
CA HIS A 175 -2.08 17.51 12.11
C HIS A 175 -1.93 18.02 13.56
N LYS A 176 -0.80 18.66 13.90
CA LYS A 176 -0.60 19.28 15.21
C LYS A 176 -1.62 20.37 15.49
N LYS A 177 -1.97 21.18 14.49
CA LYS A 177 -2.98 22.24 14.62
C LYS A 177 -4.34 21.65 14.96
N LEU A 178 -4.79 20.62 14.24
CA LEU A 178 -6.06 19.92 14.51
C LEU A 178 -6.10 19.30 15.92
N LEU A 179 -5.00 18.71 16.38
CA LEU A 179 -4.91 18.17 17.73
C LEU A 179 -5.01 19.27 18.80
N ARG A 180 -4.36 20.41 18.61
CA ARG A 180 -4.45 21.56 19.52
C ARG A 180 -5.87 22.13 19.59
N GLU A 181 -6.57 22.19 18.45
CA GLU A 181 -7.97 22.65 18.40
C GLU A 181 -8.92 21.69 19.12
N ARG A 182 -8.75 20.38 18.94
CA ARG A 182 -9.54 19.37 19.67
C ARG A 182 -9.29 19.36 21.17
N LEU A 183 -8.07 19.65 21.61
CA LEU A 183 -7.72 19.73 23.04
C LEU A 183 -8.27 21.00 23.72
N LYS A 184 -8.55 22.07 22.96
CA LYS A 184 -9.16 23.30 23.48
C LYS A 184 -10.69 23.22 23.61
N GLN A 185 -11.31 22.20 23.02
CA GLN A 185 -12.77 21.97 23.05
C GLN A 185 -13.21 20.98 24.14
N LYS A 186 -12.27 20.48 24.95
CA LYS A 186 -12.52 19.66 26.14
C LYS A 186 -12.21 20.46 27.39
#